data_AF-A0A920DTE6-F1
#
_entry.id   AF-A0A920DTE6-F1
#
_cell.length_a   1.000
_cell.length_b   1.000
_cell.length_c   1.000
_cell.angle_alpha   90.00
_cell.angle_beta   90.00
_cell.angle_gamma   90.00
#
_symmetry.space_group_name_H-M   'P 1'
#
loop_
_entity.id
_entity.type
_entity.pdbx_description
1 polymer ?
#
loop_
_entity_poly.entity_id
_entity_poly.type
_entity_poly.pdbx_seq_one_letter_code
_entity_poly.pdbx_strand_id
1 'polypeptide(L)'
;MKKSCIVSGDNPVLIDSYLRDAIEVDIDALCDGDDIYIAGILEHIEEAGVHSGDSACSIPPFSLEKKILDELETGKTFVEI
;
A
#
# COMPACT_ATOMS: atom_id res chain seq x y z
N MET A 1 26.57 4.39 -22.22
CA MET A 1 25.54 4.17 -21.18
C MET A 1 24.17 4.22 -21.85
N LYS A 2 23.42 3.11 -21.83
CA LYS A 2 21.99 3.13 -22.19
C LYS A 2 21.25 3.78 -21.02
N LYS A 3 20.47 4.84 -21.27
CA LYS A 3 19.64 5.49 -20.24
C LYS A 3 18.59 4.49 -19.76
N SER A 4 18.50 4.29 -18.45
CA SER A 4 17.62 3.29 -17.81
C SER A 4 16.15 3.69 -17.82
N CYS A 5 15.85 5.01 -17.79
CA CYS A 5 14.54 5.60 -18.03
C CYS A 5 14.74 7.11 -18.19
N ILE A 6 13.91 7.80 -19.00
CA ILE A 6 14.00 9.27 -19.16
C ILE A 6 13.26 9.99 -18.02
N VAL A 7 12.33 9.30 -17.36
CA VAL A 7 11.38 9.88 -16.40
C VAL A 7 11.98 10.04 -14.99
N SER A 8 13.01 9.27 -14.62
CA SER A 8 13.54 9.24 -13.24
C SER A 8 14.56 10.34 -12.92
N GLY A 9 14.94 11.18 -13.90
CA GLY A 9 15.96 12.23 -13.69
C GLY A 9 17.27 11.67 -13.12
N ASP A 10 17.74 12.24 -12.01
CA ASP A 10 18.93 11.79 -11.26
C ASP A 10 18.60 10.80 -10.13
N ASN A 11 17.33 10.46 -9.92
CA ASN A 11 16.91 9.55 -8.86
C ASN A 11 17.14 8.08 -9.24
N PRO A 12 17.52 7.23 -8.27
CA PRO A 12 17.68 5.79 -8.52
C PRO A 12 16.34 5.14 -8.88
N VAL A 13 16.40 4.12 -9.73
CA VAL A 13 15.23 3.29 -10.08
C VAL A 13 15.14 2.14 -9.10
N LEU A 14 13.99 2.01 -8.43
CA LEU A 14 13.68 0.85 -7.60
C LEU A 14 13.27 -0.32 -8.50
N ILE A 15 13.89 -1.47 -8.31
CA ILE A 15 13.50 -2.73 -8.93
C ILE A 15 13.19 -3.68 -7.78
N ASP A 16 11.93 -4.10 -7.69
CA ASP A 16 11.47 -5.02 -6.66
C ASP A 16 10.87 -6.30 -7.28
N SER A 17 10.72 -7.32 -6.45
CA SER A 17 10.08 -8.57 -6.84
C SER A 17 8.57 -8.40 -6.93
N TYR A 18 7.98 -8.89 -8.01
CA TYR A 18 6.53 -8.90 -8.16
C TYR A 18 5.87 -9.86 -7.16
N LEU A 19 4.97 -9.33 -6.33
CA LEU A 19 4.17 -10.10 -5.37
C LEU A 19 2.91 -10.63 -6.08
N ARG A 20 2.89 -11.92 -6.41
CA ARG A 20 1.74 -12.57 -7.06
C ARG A 20 0.67 -12.92 -6.04
N ASP A 21 -0.58 -12.88 -6.47
CA ASP A 21 -1.74 -13.29 -5.68
C ASP A 21 -1.81 -12.56 -4.31
N ALA A 22 -1.28 -11.34 -4.27
CA ALA A 22 -1.22 -10.52 -3.06
C ALA A 22 -2.39 -9.54 -3.02
N ILE A 23 -2.95 -9.36 -1.82
CA ILE A 23 -3.98 -8.34 -1.56
C ILE A 23 -3.28 -7.01 -1.35
N GLU A 24 -3.71 -5.97 -2.07
CA GLU A 24 -3.25 -4.60 -1.89
C GLU A 24 -4.17 -3.86 -0.90
N VAL A 25 -3.56 -3.07 -0.02
CA VAL A 25 -4.27 -2.34 1.05
C VAL A 25 -3.73 -0.92 1.13
N ASP A 26 -4.61 0.06 1.04
CA ASP A 26 -4.29 1.46 1.35
C ASP A 26 -4.74 1.79 2.78
N ILE A 27 -3.94 2.59 3.49
CA ILE A 27 -4.26 3.03 4.84
C ILE A 27 -4.13 4.54 4.93
N ASP A 28 -5.26 5.21 5.12
CA ASP A 28 -5.28 6.64 5.39
C ASP A 28 -5.07 6.86 6.89
N ALA A 29 -3.97 7.53 7.25
CA ALA A 29 -3.63 7.81 8.64
C ALA A 29 -3.15 9.25 8.87
N LEU A 30 -3.39 9.76 10.08
CA LEU A 30 -2.89 11.04 10.57
C LEU A 30 -1.98 10.79 11.76
N CYS A 31 -0.85 11.47 11.82
CA CYS A 31 0.10 11.39 12.93
C CYS A 31 0.39 12.79 13.46
N ASP A 32 0.32 12.98 14.78
CA ASP A 32 0.67 14.23 15.44
C ASP A 32 2.12 14.26 15.98
N GLY A 33 2.84 13.14 15.82
CA GLY A 33 4.21 12.92 16.28
C GLY A 33 4.33 11.91 17.42
N ASP A 34 3.26 11.71 18.20
CA ASP A 34 3.21 10.78 19.32
C ASP A 34 2.20 9.66 19.08
N ASP A 35 1.03 10.00 18.52
CA ASP A 35 -0.07 9.08 18.25
C ASP A 35 -0.41 9.03 16.75
N ILE A 36 -0.90 7.87 16.31
CA ILE A 36 -1.37 7.65 14.94
C ILE A 36 -2.87 7.35 14.99
N TYR A 37 -3.64 8.11 14.21
CA TYR A 37 -5.06 7.89 13.99
C TYR A 37 -5.28 7.32 12.59
N ILE A 38 -5.81 6.10 12.51
CA ILE A 38 -6.20 5.47 11.24
C ILE A 38 -7.62 5.91 10.89
N ALA A 39 -7.75 6.64 9.78
CA ALA A 39 -9.01 7.13 9.26
C ALA A 39 -9.74 6.08 8.41
N GLY A 40 -9.00 5.23 7.71
CA GLY A 40 -9.56 4.18 6.87
C GLY A 40 -8.54 3.11 6.50
N ILE A 41 -9.02 1.88 6.40
CA ILE A 41 -8.29 0.75 5.81
C ILE A 41 -9.09 0.33 4.59
N LEU A 42 -8.45 0.36 3.42
CA LEU A 42 -9.05 0.11 2.12
C LEU A 42 -8.47 -1.19 1.57
N GLU A 43 -9.32 -2.17 1.26
CA GLU A 43 -8.89 -3.39 0.56
C GLU A 43 -9.19 -3.26 -0.93
N HIS A 44 -8.19 -3.46 -1.78
CA HIS A 44 -8.39 -3.47 -3.23
C HIS A 44 -9.10 -4.75 -3.68
N ILE A 45 -9.93 -4.64 -4.72
CA ILE A 45 -10.59 -5.79 -5.36
C ILE A 45 -9.61 -6.54 -6.26
N GLU A 46 -8.78 -5.79 -6.97
CA GLU A 46 -7.68 -6.29 -7.79
C GLU A 46 -6.47 -6.71 -6.95
N GLU A 47 -5.62 -7.59 -7.52
CA GLU A 47 -4.36 -7.98 -6.88
C GLU A 47 -3.29 -6.89 -6.98
N ALA A 48 -2.32 -6.94 -6.08
CA ALA A 48 -1.18 -6.06 -6.09
C ALA A 48 -0.46 -6.09 -7.45
N GLY A 49 -0.30 -4.90 -8.05
CA GLY A 49 0.28 -4.75 -9.38
C GLY A 49 -0.62 -4.04 -10.39
N VAL A 50 -1.91 -3.95 -10.11
CA VAL A 50 -2.78 -2.92 -10.71
C VAL A 50 -2.57 -1.64 -9.90
N HIS A 51 -2.35 -0.51 -10.57
CA HIS A 51 -2.12 0.74 -9.86
C HIS A 51 -3.35 1.13 -9.04
N SER A 52 -3.16 1.57 -7.79
CA SER A 52 -4.25 1.92 -6.86
C SER A 52 -5.31 2.86 -7.44
N GLY A 53 -4.92 3.80 -8.31
CA GLY A 53 -5.86 4.70 -9.00
C GLY A 53 -6.75 4.03 -10.06
N ASP A 54 -6.38 2.84 -10.53
CA ASP A 54 -7.14 2.03 -11.49
C ASP A 54 -7.92 0.87 -10.81
N SER A 55 -7.66 0.62 -9.52
CA SER A 55 -8.31 -0.43 -8.73
C SER A 55 -9.62 0.05 -8.11
N ALA A 56 -10.59 -0.87 -7.97
CA ALA A 56 -11.71 -0.67 -7.07
C ALA A 56 -11.31 -1.07 -5.64
N CYS A 57 -11.91 -0.45 -4.62
CA CYS A 57 -11.62 -0.77 -3.23
C CYS A 57 -12.88 -0.82 -2.35
N SER A 58 -12.76 -1.51 -1.22
CA SER A 58 -13.79 -1.62 -0.19
C SER A 58 -13.33 -1.00 1.13
N ILE A 59 -14.23 -0.22 1.73
CA ILE A 59 -14.12 0.27 3.12
C ILE A 59 -15.45 -0.06 3.82
N PRO A 60 -15.44 -0.93 4.86
CA PRO A 60 -14.28 -1.63 5.41
C PRO A 60 -13.74 -2.75 4.50
N PRO A 61 -12.55 -3.30 4.80
CA PRO A 61 -12.03 -4.51 4.15
C PRO A 61 -13.02 -5.67 4.23
N PHE A 62 -13.07 -6.50 3.19
CA PHE A 62 -14.07 -7.54 3.03
C PHE A 62 -13.52 -8.96 3.18
N SER A 63 -12.22 -9.19 2.94
CA SER A 63 -11.62 -10.53 2.96
C SER A 63 -10.40 -10.67 3.89
N LEU A 64 -9.84 -9.56 4.38
CA LEU A 64 -8.72 -9.61 5.32
C LEU A 64 -9.05 -10.38 6.61
N GLU A 65 -8.12 -11.25 7.02
CA GLU A 65 -8.22 -11.92 8.31
C GLU A 65 -8.17 -10.92 9.46
N LYS A 66 -8.97 -11.17 10.50
CA LYS A 66 -9.01 -10.30 11.69
C LYS A 66 -7.62 -10.04 12.28
N LYS A 67 -6.74 -11.05 12.28
CA LYS A 67 -5.38 -10.88 12.78
C LYS A 67 -4.59 -9.81 12.00
N ILE A 68 -4.75 -9.76 10.68
CA ILE A 68 -4.11 -8.76 9.83
C ILE A 68 -4.72 -7.39 10.11
N LEU A 69 -6.05 -7.29 10.21
CA LEU A 69 -6.73 -6.04 10.57
C LEU A 69 -6.25 -5.50 11.92
N ASP A 70 -6.18 -6.36 12.95
CA ASP A 70 -5.68 -6.01 14.28
C ASP A 70 -4.22 -5.51 14.20
N GLU A 71 -3.37 -6.13 13.37
CA GLU A 71 -1.98 -5.68 13.15
C GLU A 71 -1.92 -4.30 12.48
N LEU A 72 -2.72 -4.08 11.42
CA LEU A 72 -2.80 -2.81 10.70
C LEU A 72 -3.31 -1.68 11.60
N GLU A 73 -4.32 -1.94 12.45
CA GLU A 73 -4.88 -0.97 13.39
C GLU A 73 -3.88 -0.49 14.45
N THR A 74 -2.84 -1.28 14.74
CA THR A 74 -1.79 -0.83 15.68
C THR A 74 -0.81 0.18 15.07
N GLY A 75 -0.83 0.38 13.76
CA GLY A 75 0.06 1.30 13.05
C GLY A 75 1.56 0.95 13.15
N LYS A 76 1.89 -0.31 13.43
CA LYS A 76 3.28 -0.77 13.58
C LYS A 76 3.96 -1.16 12.26
N THR A 77 3.18 -1.29 11.20
CA THR A 77 3.65 -1.70 9.88
C THR A 77 2.97 -0.83 8.84
N PHE A 78 3.70 0.12 8.28
CA PHE A 78 3.31 0.86 7.08
C PHE A 78 4.44 0.71 6.06
N VAL A 79 4.11 0.23 4.88
CA VAL A 79 4.98 0.27 3.71
C VAL A 79 4.15 0.88 2.60
N GLU A 80 4.33 2.18 2.36
CA GLU A 80 4.00 2.75 1.05
C GLU A 80 5.10 2.34 0.08
N ILE A 81 4.72 1.80 -1.09
CA ILE A 81 5.60 1.65 -2.25
C ILE A 81 5.37 2.82 -3.19
#